data_AF-A0A536PBA3-F1
#
_entry.id   AF-A0A536PBA3-F1
#
_cell.length_a   1.000
_cell.length_b   1.000
_cell.length_c   1.000
_cell.angle_alpha   90.00
_cell.angle_beta   90.00
_cell.angle_gamma   90.00
#
_symmetry.space_group_name_H-M   'P 1'
#
loop_
_entity.id
_entity.type
_entity.pdbx_description
1 polymer ?
#
loop_
_entity_poly.entity_id
_entity_poly.type
_entity_poly.pdbx_seq_one_letter_code
_entity_poly.pdbx_strand_id
1 'polypeptide(L)' 'MSATTPEPRCVICGATLGPEAIRIRYEALIYAFDRERCKRIFQENPDRYLDAFGGVLPEPR' A
#
# COMPACT_ATOMS: atom_id res chain seq x y z
N MET A 1 27.33 1.27 3.60
CA MET A 1 26.40 0.48 2.76
C MET A 1 25.19 1.38 2.54
N SER A 2 24.98 1.88 1.32
CA SER A 2 23.82 2.72 1.02
C SER A 2 22.56 1.86 0.98
N ALA A 3 21.64 2.07 1.91
CA ALA A 3 20.33 1.46 1.87
C ALA A 3 19.52 2.14 0.76
N THR A 4 19.37 1.47 -0.39
CA THR A 4 18.39 1.86 -1.39
C THR A 4 17.02 1.49 -0.82
N THR A 5 16.32 2.47 -0.24
CA THR A 5 14.93 2.28 0.18
C THR A 5 14.12 1.86 -1.05
N PRO A 6 13.41 0.72 -1.04
CA PRO A 6 12.61 0.31 -2.18
C PRO A 6 11.57 1.40 -2.46
N GLU A 7 11.46 1.81 -3.72
CA GLU A 7 10.47 2.80 -4.13
C GLU A 7 9.07 2.26 -3.81
N PRO A 8 8.20 3.08 -3.17
CA PRO A 8 6.86 2.63 -2.82
C PRO A 8 6.09 2.24 -4.10
N ARG A 9 5.30 1.17 -4.02
CA ARG A 9 4.52 0.65 -5.15
C ARG A 9 3.03 0.66 -4.84
N CYS A 10 2.22 0.83 -5.88
CA CYS A 10 0.78 0.71 -5.76
C CYS A 10 0.41 -0.73 -5.38
N VAL A 11 -0.38 -0.89 -4.32
CA VAL A 11 -0.83 -2.20 -3.84
C VAL A 11 -1.77 -2.94 -4.82
N ILE A 12 -2.36 -2.23 -5.79
CA ILE A 12 -3.29 -2.81 -6.77
C ILE A 12 -2.59 -3.21 -8.07
N CYS A 13 -1.76 -2.33 -8.62
CA CYS A 13 -1.17 -2.52 -9.96
C CYS A 13 0.36 -2.68 -9.95
N GLY A 14 1.03 -2.49 -8.80
CA GLY A 14 2.48 -2.60 -8.67
C GLY A 14 3.29 -1.44 -9.28
N ALA A 15 2.63 -0.41 -9.82
CA ALA A 15 3.30 0.76 -10.40
C ALA A 15 4.12 1.53 -9.34
N THR A 16 5.26 2.07 -9.75
CA THR A 16 6.08 2.95 -8.90
C THR A 16 5.30 4.20 -8.52
N LEU A 17 5.35 4.57 -7.25
CA LEU A 17 4.61 5.70 -6.70
C LEU A 17 5.50 6.95 -6.64
N GLY A 18 4.97 8.03 -7.19
CA GLY A 18 5.55 9.36 -7.06
C GLY A 18 5.12 10.09 -5.78
N PRO A 19 5.52 11.37 -5.64
CA PRO A 19 5.09 12.22 -4.52
C PRO A 19 3.56 12.35 -4.45
N GLU A 20 2.91 12.44 -5.60
CA GLU A 20 1.44 12.58 -5.77
C GLU A 20 0.65 11.28 -5.50
N ALA A 21 1.28 10.26 -4.95
CA ALA A 21 0.59 9.02 -4.62
C ALA A 21 -0.51 9.23 -3.59
N ILE A 22 -1.68 8.65 -3.87
CA ILE A 22 -2.84 8.70 -2.99
C ILE A 22 -2.59 7.74 -1.85
N ARG A 23 -2.60 8.25 -0.62
CA ARG A 23 -2.39 7.44 0.60
C ARG A 23 -3.66 7.46 1.45
N ILE A 24 -4.11 6.30 1.87
CA ILE A 24 -5.22 6.16 2.81
C ILE A 24 -4.77 5.34 4.01
N ARG A 25 -5.34 5.64 5.17
CA ARG A 25 -5.26 4.75 6.31
C ARG A 25 -6.46 3.81 6.25
N TYR A 26 -6.21 2.50 6.37
CA TYR A 26 -7.24 1.49 6.53
C TYR A 26 -6.80 0.57 7.68
N GLU A 27 -7.64 0.47 8.71
CA GLU A 27 -7.29 -0.09 10.01
C GLU A 27 -6.03 0.57 10.61
N ALA A 28 -4.99 -0.22 10.88
CA ALA A 28 -3.71 0.24 11.42
C ALA A 28 -2.63 0.47 10.33
N LEU A 29 -2.95 0.25 9.05
CA LEU A 29 -2.00 0.27 7.95
C LEU A 29 -2.24 1.46 6.99
N ILE A 30 -1.17 1.89 6.33
CA ILE A 30 -1.21 2.92 5.29
C ILE A 30 -1.04 2.25 3.93
N TYR A 31 -2.05 2.41 3.07
CA TYR A 31 -2.06 1.90 1.70
C TYR A 31 -1.83 3.04 0.72
N ALA A 32 -1.08 2.77 -0.34
CA ALA A 32 -0.70 3.77 -1.34
C ALA A 32 -1.09 3.36 -2.76
N PHE A 33 -1.57 4.32 -3.55
CA PHE A 33 -2.12 4.11 -4.88
C PHE A 33 -1.60 5.12 -5.89
N ASP A 34 -1.41 4.67 -7.13
CA ASP A 34 -0.96 5.52 -8.24
C ASP A 34 -2.08 6.46 -8.73
N ARG A 35 -3.34 6.02 -8.62
CA ARG A 35 -4.51 6.74 -9.14
C ARG A 35 -5.80 6.37 -8.41
N GLU A 36 -6.81 7.22 -8.55
CA GLU A 36 -8.11 7.06 -7.90
C GLU A 36 -8.80 5.73 -8.22
N ARG A 37 -8.66 5.24 -9.45
CA ARG A 37 -9.23 3.94 -9.86
C ARG A 37 -8.70 2.80 -8.99
N CYS A 38 -7.40 2.78 -8.69
CA CYS A 38 -6.80 1.75 -7.84
C CYS A 38 -7.31 1.87 -6.39
N LYS A 39 -7.42 3.10 -5.87
CA LYS A 39 -8.07 3.33 -4.56
C LYS A 39 -9.51 2.79 -4.54
N ARG A 40 -10.32 3.03 -5.58
CA ARG A 40 -11.71 2.54 -5.65
C ARG A 40 -11.78 1.02 -5.65
N ILE A 41 -10.95 0.34 -6.44
CA ILE A 41 -10.85 -1.14 -6.46
C ILE A 41 -10.53 -1.68 -5.06
N PHE A 42 -9.59 -1.05 -4.36
CA PHE A 42 -9.28 -1.41 -2.97
C PHE A 42 -10.49 -1.22 -2.05
N GLN A 43 -11.22 -0.11 -2.17
CA GLN A 43 -12.38 0.17 -1.32
C GLN A 43 -13.59 -0.74 -1.61
N GLU A 44 -13.71 -1.25 -2.84
CA GLU A 44 -14.77 -2.20 -3.23
C GLU A 44 -14.55 -3.58 -2.61
N ASN A 45 -13.30 -4.02 -2.46
CA ASN A 45 -12.98 -5.29 -1.84
C ASN A 45 -11.58 -5.26 -1.18
N PRO A 46 -11.45 -4.64 0.00
CA PRO A 46 -10.15 -4.46 0.66
C PRO A 46 -9.57 -5.79 1.13
N ASP A 47 -10.41 -6.73 1.58
CA ASP A 47 -10.01 -8.03 2.13
C ASP A 47 -9.08 -8.82 1.20
N ARG A 48 -9.29 -8.73 -0.12
CA ARG A 48 -8.46 -9.36 -1.17
C ARG A 48 -7.02 -8.87 -1.24
N TYR A 49 -6.72 -7.76 -0.56
CA TYR A 49 -5.42 -7.09 -0.58
C TYR A 49 -4.80 -6.99 0.81
N LEU A 50 -5.55 -7.32 1.86
CA LEU A 50 -5.06 -7.38 3.24
C LEU A 50 -4.14 -8.59 3.47
N ASP A 51 -4.37 -9.68 2.74
CA ASP A 51 -3.68 -10.97 2.88
C ASP A 51 -2.50 -11.14 1.90
N ALA A 52 -2.61 -10.62 0.67
CA ALA A 52 -1.60 -10.76 -0.38
C ALA A 52 -0.31 -9.93 -0.13
N PHE A 53 -0.33 -8.96 0.78
CA PHE A 53 0.82 -8.12 1.14
C PHE A 53 1.13 -8.13 2.66
N GLY A 54 0.67 -9.14 3.40
CA GLY A 54 0.75 -9.26 4.86
C GLY A 54 2.14 -9.05 5.52
N GLY A 55 2.57 -7.81 5.67
CA GLY A 55 3.52 -7.33 6.66
C GLY A 55 3.05 -5.95 7.10
N VAL A 56 2.74 -5.67 8.37
CA VAL A 56 3.58 -5.88 9.55
C VAL A 56 2.69 -6.32 10.72
N LEU A 57 2.95 -7.51 11.29
CA LEU A 57 2.64 -7.71 12.72
C LEU A 57 3.61 -6.79 13.47
N PRO A 58 3.15 -5.79 14.25
CA PRO A 58 4.06 -5.16 15.19
C PRO A 58 4.55 -6.24 16.15
N GLU A 59 5.87 -6.36 16.32
CA GLU A 59 6.43 -7.14 17.42
C GLU A 59 5.71 -6.74 18.73
N PRO A 60 5.19 -7.69 19.51
CA PRO A 60 4.70 -7.38 20.84
C PRO A 60 5.90 -6.89 21.68
N ARG A 61 5.65 -5.81 22.42
CA ARG A 61 6.60 -5.02 23.22
C ARG A 61 7.62 -5.81 24.02
#